data_AF-A0A381TFI1-F1
#
_entry.id   AF-A0A381TFI1-F1
#
_cell.length_a   1.000
_cell.length_b   1.000
_cell.length_c   1.000
_cell.angle_alpha   90.00
_cell.angle_beta   90.00
_cell.angle_gamma   90.00
#
_symmetry.space_group_name_H-M   'P 1'
#
loop_
_entity.id
_entity.type
_entity.pdbx_description
1 polymer ?
#
loop_
_entity_poly.entity_id
_entity_poly.type
_entity_poly.pdbx_seq_one_letter_code
_entity_poly.pdbx_strand_id
1 'polypeptide(L)'
;MLLTSLIVGICSGVGAVLFRRLIDWLQNLAYQDISGLMQEYYPLHLILIPAIGGAFVGPLIYYFAREAKGHGVPEVMESLELRGGRIRPRVVVVKSLASSICIASGGSVGREGPIAQIGSALGSIVGQVLRLSADRVRTLVACGAAGGIAATFNAPIAGAVFALEVLLRRFGSVYFGAVVISAVTADVIAHYFEGDQRTFLTPDYALNSPWELLLYTLMGILAALAAVGFSRLLYFSEDMWRLVRVPEPTKPILGGILLGVLGIFSFQVDGFPRV
;
A
#
# COMPACT_ATOMS: atom_id res chain seq x y z
N MET A 1 22.78 4.03 14.31
CA MET A 1 21.77 3.19 13.62
C MET A 1 20.55 2.98 14.50
N LEU A 2 20.69 2.57 15.76
CA LEU A 2 19.55 2.35 16.68
C LEU A 2 18.68 3.59 16.90
N LEU A 3 19.27 4.74 17.26
CA LEU A 3 18.51 5.98 17.46
C LEU A 3 17.82 6.44 16.18
N THR A 4 18.51 6.36 15.04
CA THR A 4 17.95 6.75 13.75
C THR A 4 16.83 5.80 13.30
N SER A 5 16.91 4.50 13.59
CA SER A 5 15.82 3.56 13.29
C SER A 5 14.62 3.78 14.20
N LEU A 6 14.83 4.17 15.46
CA LEU A 6 13.74 4.58 16.37
C LEU A 6 13.00 5.80 15.79
N ILE A 7 13.73 6.84 15.38
CA ILE A 7 13.16 8.04 14.76
C ILE A 7 12.36 7.67 13.50
N VAL A 8 12.93 6.83 12.62
CA VAL A 8 12.23 6.37 11.41
C VAL A 8 10.98 5.56 11.74
N GLY A 9 11.03 4.72 12.78
CA GLY A 9 9.86 3.99 13.27
C GLY A 9 8.75 4.92 13.73
N ILE A 10 9.08 5.95 14.53
CA ILE A 10 8.11 6.98 14.95
C ILE A 10 7.50 7.69 13.73
N CYS A 11 8.35 8.18 12.82
CA CYS A 11 7.87 8.87 11.61
C CYS A 11 6.97 7.97 10.76
N SER A 12 7.34 6.70 10.58
CA SER A 12 6.59 5.75 9.76
C SER A 12 5.28 5.33 10.43
N GLY A 13 5.26 5.16 11.75
CA GLY A 13 4.05 4.89 12.53
C GLY A 13 3.05 6.04 12.45
N VAL A 14 3.50 7.28 12.69
CA VAL A 14 2.66 8.48 12.52
C VAL A 14 2.20 8.62 11.07
N GLY A 15 3.10 8.38 10.10
CA GLY A 15 2.76 8.41 8.68
C GLY A 15 1.67 7.40 8.30
N ALA A 16 1.72 6.18 8.84
CA ALA A 16 0.71 5.15 8.62
C ALA A 16 -0.64 5.51 9.25
N VAL A 17 -0.65 6.02 10.48
CA VAL A 17 -1.88 6.50 11.15
C VAL A 17 -2.53 7.63 10.35
N LEU A 18 -1.75 8.63 9.93
CA LEU A 18 -2.26 9.73 9.11
C LEU A 18 -2.79 9.24 7.75
N PHE A 19 -2.09 8.30 7.13
CA PHE A 19 -2.50 7.72 5.85
C PHE A 19 -3.82 6.95 5.96
N ARG A 20 -4.00 6.13 7.01
CA ARG A 20 -5.26 5.43 7.27
C ARG A 20 -6.40 6.38 7.55
N ARG A 21 -6.21 7.33 8.47
CA ARG A 21 -7.25 8.33 8.77
C ARG A 21 -7.63 9.17 7.56
N LEU A 22 -6.68 9.45 6.67
CA LEU A 22 -6.96 10.13 5.41
C LEU A 22 -7.80 9.27 4.46
N ILE A 23 -7.54 7.96 4.36
CA ILE A 23 -8.38 7.03 3.60
C ILE A 23 -9.79 7.03 4.19
N ASP A 24 -9.93 6.82 5.50
CA ASP A 24 -11.23 6.67 6.15
C ASP A 24 -12.05 7.97 6.04
N TRP A 25 -11.41 9.13 6.21
CA TRP A 25 -12.05 10.43 6.02
C TRP A 25 -12.53 10.63 4.58
N LEU A 26 -11.69 10.36 3.58
CA LEU A 26 -12.08 10.46 2.18
C LEU A 26 -13.17 9.45 1.80
N GLN A 27 -13.15 8.26 2.40
CA GLN A 27 -14.13 7.22 2.13
C GLN A 27 -15.50 7.59 2.70
N ASN A 28 -15.54 8.15 3.91
CA ASN A 28 -16.76 8.70 4.49
C ASN A 28 -17.30 9.87 3.64
N LEU A 29 -16.42 10.78 3.21
CA LEU A 29 -16.82 11.88 2.33
C LEU A 29 -17.43 11.35 1.01
N ALA A 30 -16.80 10.34 0.40
CA ALA A 30 -17.26 9.77 -0.87
C ALA A 30 -18.57 9.00 -0.75
N TYR A 31 -18.68 8.09 0.23
CA TYR A 31 -19.77 7.10 0.29
C TYR A 31 -20.81 7.35 1.40
N GLN A 32 -20.57 8.25 2.34
CA GLN A 32 -21.60 8.68 3.31
C GLN A 32 -22.18 10.04 2.91
N ASP A 33 -21.33 11.07 2.74
CA ASP A 33 -21.81 12.42 2.48
C ASP A 33 -22.29 12.60 1.03
N ILE A 34 -21.40 12.35 0.06
CA ILE A 34 -21.70 12.57 -1.37
C ILE A 34 -22.72 11.55 -1.87
N SER A 35 -22.54 10.28 -1.54
CA SER A 35 -23.53 9.25 -1.91
C SER A 35 -24.88 9.46 -1.22
N GLY A 36 -24.90 10.00 0.00
CA GLY A 36 -26.14 10.35 0.72
C GLY A 36 -26.96 11.40 -0.02
N LEU A 37 -26.31 12.39 -0.62
CA LEU A 37 -26.94 13.42 -1.45
C LEU A 37 -27.38 12.90 -2.84
N MET A 38 -26.81 11.79 -3.30
CA MET A 38 -27.06 11.19 -4.62
C MET A 38 -27.90 9.91 -4.56
N GLN A 39 -28.56 9.60 -3.43
CA GLN A 39 -29.35 8.38 -3.27
C GLN A 39 -30.47 8.27 -4.32
N GLU A 40 -31.05 9.39 -4.76
CA GLU A 40 -32.07 9.43 -5.81
C GLU A 40 -31.52 9.06 -7.21
N TYR A 41 -30.21 9.13 -7.42
CA TYR A 41 -29.54 8.81 -8.68
C TYR A 41 -28.86 7.43 -8.65
N TYR A 42 -29.33 6.51 -7.80
CA TYR A 42 -28.87 5.12 -7.82
C TYR A 42 -29.09 4.50 -9.22
N PRO A 43 -28.09 3.87 -9.87
CA PRO A 43 -26.76 3.49 -9.39
C PRO A 43 -25.60 4.41 -9.87
N LEU A 44 -25.87 5.58 -10.44
CA LEU A 44 -24.88 6.44 -11.11
C LEU A 44 -23.73 6.89 -10.19
N HIS A 45 -23.99 7.08 -8.89
CA HIS A 45 -22.96 7.45 -7.92
C HIS A 45 -21.81 6.41 -7.85
N LEU A 46 -22.10 5.12 -8.10
CA LEU A 46 -21.09 4.06 -8.15
C LEU A 46 -20.12 4.22 -9.32
N ILE A 47 -20.50 4.92 -10.38
CA ILE A 47 -19.64 5.26 -11.53
C ILE A 47 -18.95 6.60 -11.32
N LEU A 48 -19.71 7.59 -10.85
CA LEU A 48 -19.23 8.97 -10.71
C LEU A 48 -18.12 9.08 -9.67
N ILE A 49 -18.25 8.42 -8.51
CA ILE A 49 -17.28 8.52 -7.42
C ILE A 49 -15.88 8.02 -7.86
N PRO A 50 -15.72 6.79 -8.39
CA PRO A 50 -14.41 6.34 -8.87
C PRO A 50 -13.89 7.18 -10.06
N ALA A 51 -14.77 7.65 -10.95
CA ALA A 51 -14.37 8.49 -12.08
C ALA A 51 -13.80 9.85 -11.63
N ILE A 52 -14.44 10.49 -10.64
CA ILE A 52 -13.96 11.73 -10.02
C ILE A 52 -12.65 11.47 -9.28
N GLY A 53 -12.55 10.36 -8.53
CA GLY A 53 -11.31 9.93 -7.90
C GLY A 53 -10.17 9.82 -8.92
N GLY A 54 -10.41 9.15 -10.05
CA GLY A 54 -9.47 9.07 -11.16
C GLY A 54 -9.09 10.43 -11.75
N ALA A 55 -10.04 11.37 -11.84
CA ALA A 55 -9.81 12.73 -12.34
C ALA A 55 -8.86 13.54 -11.43
N PHE A 56 -8.81 13.25 -10.14
CA PHE A 56 -7.83 13.83 -9.22
C PHE A 56 -6.49 13.09 -9.23
N VAL A 57 -6.52 11.75 -9.16
CA VAL A 57 -5.32 10.90 -9.06
C VAL A 57 -4.39 11.08 -10.26
N GLY A 58 -4.94 11.09 -11.47
CA GLY A 58 -4.14 11.17 -12.69
C GLY A 58 -3.30 12.44 -12.81
N PRO A 59 -3.88 13.65 -12.75
CA PRO A 59 -3.14 14.90 -12.75
C PRO A 59 -2.18 15.02 -11.55
N LEU A 60 -2.59 14.59 -10.36
CA LEU A 60 -1.78 14.66 -9.16
C LEU A 60 -0.46 13.89 -9.33
N ILE A 61 -0.51 12.66 -9.85
CA ILE A 61 0.69 11.86 -10.13
C ILE A 61 1.47 12.46 -11.30
N TYR A 62 0.79 12.82 -12.39
CA TYR A 62 1.44 13.25 -13.63
C TYR A 62 2.25 14.55 -13.46
N TYR A 63 1.70 15.54 -12.74
CA TYR A 63 2.33 16.85 -12.59
C TYR A 63 3.25 16.96 -11.37
N PHE A 64 2.96 16.27 -10.26
CA PHE A 64 3.70 16.47 -9.01
C PHE A 64 4.76 15.40 -8.71
N ALA A 65 4.46 14.11 -8.94
CA ALA A 65 5.43 13.03 -8.73
C ALA A 65 5.12 11.79 -9.59
N ARG A 66 5.78 11.69 -10.75
CA ARG A 66 5.65 10.51 -11.64
C ARG A 66 6.10 9.23 -10.96
N GLU A 67 7.07 9.32 -10.06
CA GLU A 67 7.56 8.21 -9.24
C GLU A 67 6.55 7.70 -8.19
N ALA A 68 5.41 8.39 -8.00
CA ALA A 68 4.31 7.88 -7.16
C ALA A 68 3.34 6.98 -7.93
N LYS A 69 3.51 6.83 -9.26
CA LYS A 69 2.72 5.92 -10.09
C LYS A 69 2.96 4.46 -9.70
N GLY A 70 1.96 3.60 -9.89
CA GLY A 70 2.10 2.15 -9.72
C GLY A 70 2.06 1.68 -8.26
N HIS A 71 2.58 0.49 -8.03
CA HIS A 71 2.46 -0.22 -6.74
C HIS A 71 3.29 0.41 -5.62
N GLY A 72 4.44 1.02 -5.90
CA GLY A 72 5.30 1.70 -4.93
C GLY A 72 6.51 0.89 -4.48
N VAL A 73 6.37 -0.43 -4.27
CA VAL A 73 7.49 -1.30 -3.86
C VAL A 73 8.60 -1.36 -4.93
N PRO A 74 8.30 -1.55 -6.23
CA PRO A 74 9.33 -1.54 -7.28
C PRO A 74 10.13 -0.23 -7.32
N GLU A 75 9.47 0.91 -7.09
CA GLU A 75 10.12 2.23 -7.07
C GLU A 75 11.06 2.39 -5.87
N VAL A 76 10.73 1.78 -4.72
CA VAL A 76 11.64 1.70 -3.58
C VAL A 76 12.85 0.84 -3.91
N MET A 77 12.64 -0.34 -4.52
CA MET A 77 13.73 -1.23 -4.94
C MET A 77 14.67 -0.56 -5.94
N GLU A 78 14.12 0.14 -6.94
CA GLU A 78 14.90 0.93 -7.89
C GLU A 78 15.73 2.00 -7.17
N SER A 79 15.14 2.71 -6.20
CA SER A 79 15.85 3.74 -5.42
C SER A 79 17.00 3.16 -4.60
N LEU A 80 16.81 1.99 -3.97
CA LEU A 80 17.86 1.30 -3.22
C LEU A 80 19.04 0.94 -4.12
N GLU A 81 18.77 0.42 -5.32
CA GLU A 81 19.79 -0.04 -6.25
C GLU A 81 20.48 1.13 -6.96
N LEU A 82 19.71 2.02 -7.58
CA LEU A 82 20.22 3.05 -8.50
C LEU A 82 20.53 4.39 -7.83
N ARG A 83 19.93 4.69 -6.67
CA ARG A 83 19.98 6.02 -6.05
C ARG A 83 20.50 6.02 -4.61
N GLY A 84 21.03 4.89 -4.15
CA GLY A 84 21.52 4.73 -2.77
C GLY A 84 20.42 4.94 -1.72
N GLY A 85 19.17 4.63 -2.06
CA GLY A 85 18.00 4.80 -1.20
C GLY A 85 17.47 6.24 -1.13
N ARG A 86 17.91 7.16 -2.00
CA ARG A 86 17.43 8.56 -1.99
C ARG A 86 16.08 8.68 -2.71
N ILE A 87 15.04 8.95 -1.93
CA ILE A 87 13.67 9.18 -2.39
C ILE A 87 13.33 10.65 -2.17
N ARG A 88 12.62 11.26 -3.12
CA ARG A 88 12.25 12.68 -3.05
C ARG A 88 11.17 12.90 -1.98
N PRO A 89 11.27 13.94 -1.12
CA PRO A 89 10.30 14.15 -0.04
C PRO A 89 8.85 14.31 -0.51
N ARG A 90 8.65 14.91 -1.69
CA ARG A 90 7.32 15.08 -2.30
C ARG A 90 6.56 13.76 -2.52
N VAL A 91 7.27 12.64 -2.62
CA VAL A 91 6.65 11.31 -2.79
C VAL A 91 5.75 10.97 -1.61
N VAL A 92 6.11 11.37 -0.38
CA VAL A 92 5.27 11.16 0.81
C VAL A 92 3.90 11.78 0.61
N VAL A 93 3.85 13.07 0.25
CA VAL A 93 2.58 13.80 0.09
C VAL A 93 1.78 13.29 -1.10
N VAL A 94 2.43 13.17 -2.26
CA VAL A 94 1.74 12.77 -3.50
C VAL A 94 1.23 11.34 -3.42
N LYS A 95 2.05 10.40 -2.90
CA LYS A 95 1.64 8.99 -2.79
C LYS A 95 0.54 8.82 -1.76
N SER A 96 0.61 9.49 -0.61
CA SER A 96 -0.47 9.48 0.38
C SER A 96 -1.77 9.98 -0.23
N LEU A 97 -1.79 11.19 -0.81
CA LEU A 97 -3.02 11.75 -1.38
C LEU A 97 -3.56 10.91 -2.54
N ALA A 98 -2.72 10.54 -3.51
CA ALA A 98 -3.16 9.78 -4.67
C ALA A 98 -3.69 8.40 -4.29
N SER A 99 -3.00 7.69 -3.39
CA SER A 99 -3.43 6.35 -2.95
C SER A 99 -4.67 6.44 -2.07
N SER A 100 -4.76 7.44 -1.18
CA SER A 100 -5.95 7.62 -0.35
C SER A 100 -7.17 7.94 -1.18
N ILE A 101 -7.09 8.84 -2.18
CA ILE A 101 -8.20 9.13 -3.10
C ILE A 101 -8.56 7.88 -3.90
N CYS A 102 -7.57 7.15 -4.44
CA CYS A 102 -7.81 5.93 -5.21
C CYS A 102 -8.57 4.89 -4.37
N ILE A 103 -8.08 4.56 -3.17
CA ILE A 103 -8.70 3.58 -2.27
C ILE A 103 -10.08 4.06 -1.81
N ALA A 104 -10.18 5.31 -1.35
CA ALA A 104 -11.42 5.86 -0.81
C ALA A 104 -12.53 6.02 -1.86
N SER A 105 -12.17 6.17 -3.13
CA SER A 105 -13.13 6.22 -4.26
C SER A 105 -13.53 4.84 -4.80
N GLY A 106 -13.12 3.76 -4.13
CA GLY A 106 -13.46 2.39 -4.50
C GLY A 106 -12.40 1.65 -5.32
N GLY A 107 -11.18 2.19 -5.45
CA GLY A 107 -10.10 1.50 -6.15
C GLY A 107 -9.76 0.14 -5.52
N SER A 108 -9.78 -0.93 -6.32
CA SER A 108 -9.41 -2.30 -5.92
C SER A 108 -7.89 -2.45 -5.70
N VAL A 109 -7.35 -1.73 -4.72
CA VAL A 109 -5.92 -1.70 -4.40
C VAL A 109 -5.68 -1.74 -2.90
N GLY A 110 -4.62 -2.44 -2.50
CA GLY A 110 -4.20 -2.54 -1.11
C GLY A 110 -3.45 -1.31 -0.61
N ARG A 111 -3.43 -1.14 0.72
CA ARG A 111 -2.66 -0.09 1.42
C ARG A 111 -1.15 -0.39 1.50
N GLU A 112 -0.77 -1.66 1.25
CA GLU A 112 0.59 -2.18 1.45
C GLU A 112 1.65 -1.46 0.62
N GLY A 113 1.46 -1.40 -0.70
CA GLY A 113 2.41 -0.76 -1.61
C GLY A 113 2.61 0.74 -1.33
N PRO A 114 1.52 1.52 -1.20
CA PRO A 114 1.59 2.92 -0.79
C PRO A 114 2.35 3.12 0.53
N ILE A 115 2.01 2.37 1.59
CA ILE A 115 2.65 2.62 2.89
C ILE A 115 4.11 2.18 2.92
N ALA A 116 4.47 1.11 2.18
CA ALA A 116 5.86 0.72 2.01
C ALA A 116 6.67 1.85 1.36
N GLN A 117 6.12 2.51 0.33
CA GLN A 117 6.77 3.63 -0.35
C GLN A 117 6.81 4.90 0.51
N ILE A 118 5.72 5.23 1.21
CA ILE A 118 5.64 6.39 2.12
C ILE A 118 6.64 6.23 3.27
N GLY A 119 6.64 5.08 3.95
CA GLY A 119 7.57 4.77 5.03
C GLY A 119 9.02 4.80 4.55
N SER A 120 9.30 4.18 3.40
CA SER A 120 10.61 4.25 2.74
C SER A 120 11.07 5.68 2.48
N ALA A 121 10.18 6.54 1.98
CA ALA A 121 10.48 7.93 1.72
C ALA A 121 10.76 8.70 3.02
N LEU A 122 10.00 8.46 4.09
CA LEU A 122 10.27 9.03 5.42
C LEU A 122 11.64 8.60 5.96
N GLY A 123 11.97 7.31 5.86
CA GLY A 123 13.30 6.79 6.20
C GLY A 123 14.42 7.43 5.39
N SER A 124 14.19 7.61 4.10
CA SER A 124 15.11 8.30 3.19
C SER A 124 15.32 9.77 3.58
N ILE A 125 14.25 10.50 3.93
CA ILE A 125 14.31 11.90 4.37
C ILE A 125 15.17 12.03 5.63
N VAL A 126 14.94 11.19 6.64
CA VAL A 126 15.75 11.19 7.87
C VAL A 126 17.23 10.99 7.54
N GLY A 127 17.54 10.01 6.68
CA GLY A 127 18.91 9.76 6.26
C GLY A 127 19.55 10.91 5.48
N GLN A 128 18.79 11.58 4.63
CA GLN A 128 19.24 12.73 3.83
C GLN A 128 19.46 13.99 4.69
N VAL A 129 18.53 14.29 5.61
CA VAL A 129 18.62 15.45 6.53
C VAL A 129 19.84 15.30 7.44
N LEU A 130 20.09 14.09 7.94
CA LEU A 130 21.25 13.78 8.77
C LEU A 130 22.55 13.57 7.96
N ARG A 131 22.50 13.75 6.63
CA ARG A 131 23.64 13.61 5.69
C ARG A 131 24.40 12.29 5.86
N LEU A 132 23.66 11.19 6.06
CA LEU A 132 24.26 9.87 6.26
C LEU A 132 24.82 9.27 4.96
N SER A 133 25.69 8.28 5.09
CA SER A 133 26.20 7.51 3.95
C SER A 133 25.06 6.73 3.26
N ALA A 134 25.24 6.43 1.96
CA ALA A 134 24.24 5.72 1.17
C ALA A 134 23.85 4.36 1.79
N ASP A 135 24.80 3.62 2.36
CA ASP A 135 24.52 2.35 3.06
C ASP A 135 23.57 2.53 4.25
N ARG A 136 23.77 3.60 5.02
CA ARG A 136 22.90 3.93 6.14
C ARG A 136 21.53 4.41 5.67
N VAL A 137 21.47 5.20 4.60
CA VAL A 137 20.20 5.63 3.98
C VAL A 137 19.41 4.42 3.48
N ARG A 138 20.04 3.46 2.79
CA ARG A 138 19.41 2.19 2.37
C ARG A 138 18.80 1.43 3.56
N THR A 139 19.54 1.36 4.67
CA THR A 139 19.02 0.75 5.90
C THR A 139 17.80 1.50 6.43
N LEU A 140 17.85 2.83 6.49
CA LEU A 140 16.72 3.63 6.97
C LEU A 140 15.50 3.57 6.05
N VAL A 141 15.69 3.47 4.74
CA VAL A 141 14.61 3.20 3.78
C VAL A 141 13.91 1.88 4.11
N ALA A 142 14.68 0.80 4.33
CA ALA A 142 14.13 -0.49 4.73
C ALA A 142 13.44 -0.44 6.11
N CYS A 143 14.03 0.26 7.09
CA CYS A 143 13.40 0.53 8.38
C CYS A 143 12.05 1.24 8.22
N GLY A 144 11.98 2.20 7.29
CA GLY A 144 10.77 2.95 7.00
C GLY A 144 9.69 2.09 6.37
N ALA A 145 10.03 1.26 5.39
CA ALA A 145 9.11 0.28 4.80
C ALA A 145 8.58 -0.70 5.85
N ALA A 146 9.47 -1.27 6.66
CA ALA A 146 9.11 -2.19 7.73
C ALA A 146 8.16 -1.53 8.74
N GLY A 147 8.47 -0.30 9.16
CA GLY A 147 7.64 0.49 10.05
C GLY A 147 6.27 0.78 9.47
N GLY A 148 6.20 1.19 8.20
CA GLY A 148 4.94 1.48 7.52
C GLY A 148 4.02 0.26 7.41
N ILE A 149 4.57 -0.89 7.02
CA ILE A 149 3.83 -2.16 6.94
C ILE A 149 3.41 -2.62 8.34
N ALA A 150 4.33 -2.63 9.30
CA ALA A 150 4.05 -3.01 10.68
C ALA A 150 2.88 -2.20 11.26
N ALA A 151 2.96 -0.87 11.17
CA ALA A 151 1.96 0.05 11.67
C ALA A 151 0.60 -0.10 10.97
N THR A 152 0.57 -0.46 9.68
CA THR A 152 -0.68 -0.57 8.91
C THR A 152 -1.40 -1.89 9.18
N PHE A 153 -0.65 -2.97 9.32
CA PHE A 153 -1.19 -4.33 9.42
C PHE A 153 -1.14 -4.93 10.82
N ASN A 154 -0.67 -4.19 11.83
CA ASN A 154 -0.44 -4.72 13.17
C ASN A 154 0.45 -5.98 13.11
N ALA A 155 1.54 -5.87 12.36
CA ALA A 155 2.37 -7.02 11.97
C ALA A 155 3.86 -6.67 11.94
N PRO A 156 4.48 -6.37 13.10
CA PRO A 156 5.87 -5.93 13.16
C PRO A 156 6.87 -6.97 12.64
N ILE A 157 6.61 -8.26 12.88
CA ILE A 157 7.47 -9.35 12.39
C ILE A 157 7.38 -9.44 10.86
N ALA A 158 6.17 -9.40 10.29
CA ALA A 158 5.97 -9.47 8.85
C ALA A 158 6.61 -8.27 8.14
N GLY A 159 6.42 -7.05 8.67
CA GLY A 159 7.06 -5.85 8.13
C GLY A 159 8.58 -5.92 8.14
N ALA A 160 9.17 -6.45 9.22
CA ALA A 160 10.62 -6.62 9.30
C ALA A 160 11.16 -7.66 8.30
N VAL A 161 10.51 -8.82 8.19
CA VAL A 161 10.87 -9.88 7.23
C VAL A 161 10.75 -9.36 5.80
N PHE A 162 9.63 -8.70 5.46
CA PHE A 162 9.43 -8.08 4.15
C PHE A 162 10.57 -7.15 3.77
N ALA A 163 10.97 -6.23 4.67
CA ALA A 163 12.02 -5.28 4.37
C ALA A 163 13.40 -5.94 4.20
N LEU A 164 13.69 -7.00 4.94
CA LEU A 164 14.96 -7.72 4.85
C LEU A 164 15.04 -8.58 3.59
N GLU A 165 13.97 -9.29 3.27
CA GLU A 165 13.92 -10.25 2.16
C GLU A 165 13.70 -9.55 0.81
N VAL A 166 12.69 -8.66 0.73
CA VAL A 166 12.28 -8.04 -0.54
C VAL A 166 13.14 -6.84 -0.89
N LEU A 167 13.42 -5.97 0.09
CA LEU A 167 14.11 -4.69 -0.18
C LEU A 167 15.63 -4.78 -0.05
N LEU A 168 16.14 -5.28 1.09
CA LEU A 168 17.59 -5.33 1.33
C LEU A 168 18.26 -6.55 0.72
N ARG A 169 17.54 -7.68 0.59
CA ARG A 169 18.05 -8.98 0.11
C ARG A 169 19.32 -9.43 0.85
N ARG A 170 19.46 -9.04 2.12
CA ARG A 170 20.65 -9.29 2.95
C ARG A 170 20.25 -9.44 4.41
N PHE A 171 20.64 -10.56 5.01
CA PHE A 171 20.46 -10.82 6.45
C PHE A 171 21.76 -10.54 7.20
N GLY A 172 22.04 -9.26 7.47
CA GLY A 172 23.13 -8.87 8.38
C GLY A 172 22.60 -8.59 9.79
N SER A 173 23.28 -9.12 10.81
CA SER A 173 22.87 -9.02 12.23
C SER A 173 22.61 -7.57 12.69
N VAL A 174 23.41 -6.61 12.23
CA VAL A 174 23.25 -5.18 12.60
C VAL A 174 22.03 -4.53 11.94
N TYR A 175 21.72 -4.92 10.70
CA TYR A 175 20.58 -4.38 9.95
C TYR A 175 19.26 -4.94 10.49
N PHE A 176 19.26 -6.22 10.86
CA PHE A 176 18.11 -6.88 11.48
C PHE A 176 17.60 -6.12 12.71
N GLY A 177 18.50 -5.81 13.67
CA GLY A 177 18.11 -5.09 14.88
C GLY A 177 17.50 -3.71 14.60
N ALA A 178 18.07 -2.95 13.66
CA ALA A 178 17.55 -1.63 13.30
C ALA A 178 16.16 -1.70 12.64
N VAL A 179 15.95 -2.66 11.74
CA VAL A 179 14.67 -2.87 11.05
C VAL A 179 13.59 -3.28 12.05
N VAL A 180 13.90 -4.22 12.96
CA VAL A 180 12.97 -4.68 14.01
C VAL A 180 12.60 -3.54 14.96
N ILE A 181 13.57 -2.74 15.41
CA ILE A 181 13.29 -1.58 16.27
C ILE A 181 12.33 -0.62 15.57
N SER A 182 12.57 -0.30 14.29
CA SER A 182 11.70 0.58 13.52
C SER A 182 10.28 0.01 13.39
N ALA A 183 10.17 -1.29 13.04
CA ALA A 183 8.89 -1.99 12.90
C ALA A 183 8.08 -1.98 14.18
N VAL A 184 8.67 -2.41 15.31
CA VAL A 184 8.02 -2.44 16.63
C VAL A 184 7.65 -1.04 17.09
N THR A 185 8.52 -0.04 16.87
CA THR A 185 8.22 1.35 17.27
C THR A 185 7.04 1.90 16.49
N ALA A 186 7.00 1.68 15.17
CA ALA A 186 5.90 2.12 14.32
C ALA A 186 4.58 1.45 14.70
N ASP A 187 4.65 0.15 15.01
CA ASP A 187 3.52 -0.65 15.48
C ASP A 187 2.96 -0.16 16.82
N VAL A 188 3.83 0.12 17.80
CA VAL A 188 3.41 0.70 19.10
C VAL A 188 2.73 2.07 18.91
N ILE A 189 3.27 2.91 18.03
CA ILE A 189 2.65 4.20 17.69
C ILE A 189 1.26 3.98 17.07
N ALA A 190 1.13 3.04 16.13
CA ALA A 190 -0.16 2.73 15.52
C ALA A 190 -1.19 2.21 16.54
N HIS A 191 -0.79 1.30 17.43
CA HIS A 191 -1.65 0.79 18.49
C HIS A 191 -2.14 1.89 19.43
N TYR A 192 -1.30 2.87 19.75
CA TYR A 192 -1.71 3.99 20.58
C TYR A 192 -2.86 4.80 19.94
N PHE A 193 -2.86 4.95 18.62
CA PHE A 193 -3.85 5.77 17.91
C PHE A 193 -5.08 5.02 17.39
N GLU A 194 -4.96 3.74 17.04
CA GLU A 194 -6.07 2.94 16.49
C GLU A 194 -6.62 1.90 17.47
N GLY A 195 -5.91 1.61 18.57
CA GLY A 195 -6.23 0.53 19.50
C GLY A 195 -5.82 -0.86 19.00
N ASP A 196 -6.14 -1.87 19.81
CA ASP A 196 -5.83 -3.29 19.55
C ASP A 196 -6.97 -3.96 18.77
N GLN A 197 -7.11 -3.57 17.50
CA GLN A 197 -8.10 -4.14 16.59
C GLN A 197 -7.40 -5.12 15.66
N ARG A 198 -7.65 -6.42 15.84
CA ARG A 198 -7.24 -7.45 14.88
C ARG A 198 -8.09 -7.30 13.62
N THR A 199 -7.45 -7.13 12.47
CA THR A 199 -8.17 -7.03 11.19
C THR A 199 -8.94 -8.31 10.86
N PHE A 200 -8.45 -9.46 11.34
CA PHE A 200 -9.06 -10.76 11.11
C PHE A 200 -9.17 -11.54 12.42
N LEU A 201 -10.37 -12.03 12.73
CA LEU A 201 -10.61 -13.03 13.75
C LEU A 201 -10.68 -14.39 13.06
N THR A 202 -9.62 -15.17 13.16
CA THR A 202 -9.59 -16.54 12.63
C THR A 202 -10.09 -17.51 13.69
N PRO A 203 -10.95 -18.49 13.34
CA PRO A 203 -11.30 -19.56 14.26
C PRO A 203 -10.06 -20.39 14.60
N ASP A 204 -10.10 -21.09 15.73
CA ASP A 204 -9.02 -21.98 16.13
C ASP A 204 -8.97 -23.20 15.21
N TYR A 205 -7.80 -23.44 14.61
CA TYR A 205 -7.54 -24.62 13.79
C TYR A 205 -6.53 -25.52 14.50
N ALA A 206 -6.85 -26.82 14.57
CA ALA A 206 -5.94 -27.85 15.05
C ALA A 206 -5.67 -28.86 13.94
N LEU A 207 -4.42 -29.33 13.85
CA LEU A 207 -4.06 -30.43 12.96
C LEU A 207 -4.61 -31.73 13.55
N ASN A 208 -5.67 -32.29 12.96
CA ASN A 208 -6.29 -33.50 13.50
C ASN A 208 -5.60 -34.77 12.98
N SER A 209 -5.10 -34.74 11.75
CA SER A 209 -4.36 -35.84 11.12
C SER A 209 -3.14 -35.36 10.35
N PRO A 210 -1.99 -36.08 10.43
CA PRO A 210 -0.82 -35.79 9.59
C PRO A 210 -1.11 -35.85 8.08
N TRP A 211 -2.16 -36.56 7.64
CA TRP A 211 -2.51 -36.63 6.20
C TRP A 211 -3.07 -35.31 5.66
N GLU A 212 -3.54 -34.40 6.53
CA GLU A 212 -3.90 -33.04 6.12
C GLU A 212 -2.71 -32.29 5.50
N LEU A 213 -1.47 -32.64 5.87
CA LEU A 213 -0.26 -32.04 5.28
C LEU A 213 -0.17 -32.26 3.77
N LEU A 214 -0.70 -33.37 3.25
CA LEU A 214 -0.77 -33.62 1.80
C LEU A 214 -1.75 -32.64 1.15
N LEU A 215 -2.88 -32.36 1.81
CA LEU A 215 -3.87 -31.38 1.34
C LEU A 215 -3.32 -29.95 1.41
N TYR A 216 -2.58 -29.59 2.46
CA TYR A 216 -1.91 -28.29 2.55
C TYR A 216 -0.81 -28.13 1.49
N THR A 217 -0.10 -29.20 1.16
CA THR A 217 0.88 -29.20 0.06
C THR A 217 0.18 -28.98 -1.28
N LEU A 218 -0.92 -29.69 -1.53
CA LEU A 218 -1.74 -29.48 -2.73
C LEU A 218 -2.27 -28.04 -2.80
N MET A 219 -2.76 -27.49 -1.69
CA MET A 219 -3.19 -26.10 -1.59
C MET A 219 -2.05 -25.14 -1.95
N GLY A 220 -0.83 -25.38 -1.46
CA GLY A 220 0.35 -24.59 -1.81
C GLY A 220 0.67 -24.61 -3.30
N ILE A 221 0.56 -25.77 -3.96
CA ILE A 221 0.75 -25.90 -5.42
C ILE A 221 -0.34 -25.12 -6.17
N LEU A 222 -1.61 -25.26 -5.77
CA LEU A 222 -2.72 -24.54 -6.37
C LEU A 222 -2.57 -23.02 -6.20
N ALA A 223 -2.17 -22.57 -5.00
CA ALA A 223 -1.90 -21.16 -4.72
C ALA A 223 -0.75 -20.62 -5.58
N ALA A 224 0.32 -21.40 -5.78
CA ALA A 224 1.44 -21.01 -6.64
C ALA A 224 0.99 -20.87 -8.12
N LEU A 225 0.19 -21.81 -8.63
CA LEU A 225 -0.37 -21.71 -9.99
C LEU A 225 -1.29 -20.51 -10.15
N ALA A 226 -2.15 -20.26 -9.16
CA ALA A 226 -3.04 -19.09 -9.13
C ALA A 226 -2.24 -17.78 -9.10
N ALA A 227 -1.17 -17.69 -8.30
CA ALA A 227 -0.30 -16.53 -8.23
C ALA A 227 0.36 -16.24 -9.59
N VAL A 228 0.89 -17.26 -10.27
CA VAL A 228 1.49 -17.10 -11.62
C VAL A 228 0.43 -16.61 -12.62
N GLY A 229 -0.78 -17.18 -12.58
CA GLY A 229 -1.89 -16.74 -13.43
C GLY A 229 -2.25 -15.27 -13.18
N PHE A 230 -2.40 -14.90 -11.91
CA PHE A 230 -2.72 -13.53 -11.50
C PHE A 230 -1.64 -12.54 -11.94
N SER A 231 -0.34 -12.83 -11.69
CA SER A 231 0.76 -11.95 -12.10
C SER A 231 0.80 -11.74 -13.61
N ARG A 232 0.58 -12.80 -14.40
CA ARG A 232 0.53 -12.67 -15.88
C ARG A 232 -0.65 -11.84 -16.35
N LEU A 233 -1.83 -12.04 -15.76
CA LEU A 233 -3.03 -11.25 -16.06
C LEU A 233 -2.86 -9.79 -15.68
N LEU A 234 -2.20 -9.50 -14.56
CA LEU A 234 -1.90 -8.14 -14.12
C LEU A 234 -1.01 -7.44 -15.15
N TYR A 235 0.13 -8.04 -15.52
CA TYR A 235 1.03 -7.45 -16.52
C TYR A 235 0.38 -7.32 -17.90
N PHE A 236 -0.40 -8.32 -18.31
CA PHE A 236 -1.17 -8.25 -19.55
C PHE A 236 -2.14 -7.07 -19.53
N SER A 237 -2.85 -6.87 -18.41
CA SER A 237 -3.78 -5.74 -18.24
C SER A 237 -3.07 -4.40 -18.28
N GLU A 238 -1.89 -4.29 -17.66
CA GLU A 238 -1.05 -3.09 -17.75
C GLU A 238 -0.63 -2.78 -19.19
N ASP A 239 -0.20 -3.80 -19.94
CA ASP A 239 0.21 -3.64 -21.33
C ASP A 239 -0.96 -3.26 -22.24
N MET A 240 -2.14 -3.84 -22.03
CA MET A 240 -3.37 -3.41 -22.72
C MET A 240 -3.70 -1.95 -22.39
N TRP A 241 -3.56 -1.53 -21.12
CA TRP A 241 -3.82 -0.15 -20.71
C TRP A 241 -2.83 0.86 -21.30
N ARG A 242 -1.59 0.42 -21.59
CA ARG A 242 -0.60 1.24 -22.29
C ARG A 242 -1.03 1.53 -23.73
N LEU A 243 -1.67 0.59 -24.41
CA LEU A 243 -2.13 0.73 -25.80
C LEU A 243 -3.30 1.72 -25.96
N VAL A 244 -4.08 1.97 -24.89
CA VAL A 244 -5.18 2.93 -24.92
C VAL A 244 -4.66 4.34 -25.19
N ARG A 245 -5.09 4.93 -26.32
CA ARG A 245 -4.67 6.25 -26.82
C ARG A 245 -5.48 7.38 -26.17
N VAL A 246 -5.29 7.59 -24.87
CA VAL A 246 -5.79 8.78 -24.17
C VAL A 246 -4.68 9.44 -23.35
N PRO A 247 -4.75 10.76 -23.10
CA PRO A 247 -3.75 11.46 -22.29
C PRO A 247 -3.54 10.78 -20.95
N GLU A 248 -2.27 10.57 -20.57
CA GLU A 248 -1.86 9.91 -19.32
C GLU A 248 -2.60 10.41 -18.06
N PRO A 249 -2.77 11.73 -17.81
CA PRO A 249 -3.47 12.21 -16.62
C PRO A 249 -4.98 11.91 -16.63
N THR A 250 -5.58 11.62 -17.78
CA THR A 250 -7.02 11.29 -17.90
C THR A 250 -7.28 9.79 -17.90
N LYS A 251 -6.24 8.95 -18.08
CA LYS A 251 -6.38 7.49 -18.07
C LYS A 251 -7.11 6.98 -16.83
N PRO A 252 -6.81 7.43 -15.59
CA PRO A 252 -7.51 6.91 -14.42
C PRO A 252 -9.02 7.20 -14.40
N ILE A 253 -9.51 8.22 -15.13
CA ILE A 253 -10.95 8.49 -15.26
C ILE A 253 -11.64 7.31 -15.96
N LEU A 254 -11.06 6.82 -17.06
CA LEU A 254 -11.59 5.64 -17.76
C LEU A 254 -11.53 4.41 -16.87
N GLY A 255 -10.45 4.24 -16.11
CA GLY A 255 -10.32 3.16 -15.13
C GLY A 255 -11.43 3.23 -14.08
N GLY A 256 -11.69 4.42 -13.53
CA GLY A 256 -12.76 4.66 -12.57
C GLY A 256 -14.16 4.38 -13.14
N ILE A 257 -14.44 4.78 -14.38
CA ILE A 257 -15.72 4.48 -15.04
C ILE A 257 -15.91 2.96 -15.18
N LEU A 258 -14.90 2.25 -15.70
CA LEU A 258 -14.97 0.79 -15.84
C LEU A 258 -15.15 0.10 -14.49
N LEU A 259 -14.41 0.57 -13.50
CA LEU A 259 -14.46 0.06 -12.13
C LEU A 259 -15.85 0.26 -11.51
N GLY A 260 -16.45 1.44 -11.69
CA GLY A 260 -17.81 1.71 -11.22
C GLY A 260 -18.87 0.87 -11.94
N VAL A 261 -18.73 0.63 -13.25
CA VAL A 261 -19.60 -0.29 -14.00
C VAL A 261 -19.51 -1.71 -13.42
N LEU A 262 -18.31 -2.20 -13.13
CA LEU A 262 -18.12 -3.49 -12.45
C LEU A 262 -18.72 -3.51 -11.04
N GLY A 263 -18.62 -2.40 -10.31
CA GLY A 263 -19.23 -2.24 -8.98
C GLY A 263 -20.75 -2.33 -8.99
N ILE A 264 -21.41 -1.89 -10.06
CA ILE A 264 -22.86 -2.08 -10.24
C ILE A 264 -23.19 -3.57 -10.39
N PHE A 265 -22.41 -4.29 -11.19
CA PHE A 265 -22.60 -5.73 -11.36
C PHE A 265 -22.33 -6.50 -10.05
N SER A 266 -21.30 -6.16 -9.28
CA SER A 266 -21.02 -6.83 -8.00
C SER A 266 -22.10 -6.56 -6.95
N PHE A 267 -22.61 -5.33 -6.88
CA PHE A 267 -23.73 -4.97 -6.00
C PHE A 267 -24.97 -5.82 -6.28
N GLN A 268 -25.30 -6.05 -7.55
CA GLN A 268 -26.47 -6.84 -7.94
C GLN A 268 -26.36 -8.32 -7.52
N VAL A 269 -25.14 -8.85 -7.37
CA VAL A 269 -24.90 -10.24 -6.99
C VAL A 269 -24.81 -10.41 -5.48
N ASP A 270 -24.05 -9.54 -4.81
CA ASP A 270 -23.70 -9.69 -3.38
C ASP A 270 -24.49 -8.75 -2.45
N GLY A 271 -25.26 -7.79 -2.97
CA GLY A 271 -26.00 -6.79 -2.19
C GLY A 271 -25.13 -5.66 -1.59
N PHE A 272 -23.82 -5.67 -1.87
CA PHE A 272 -22.85 -4.67 -1.43
C PHE A 272 -21.94 -4.28 -2.58
N PRO A 273 -21.62 -2.99 -2.79
CA PRO A 273 -20.74 -2.59 -3.86
C PRO A 273 -19.31 -2.95 -3.45
N ARG A 274 -18.85 -4.11 -3.91
CA ARG A 274 -17.45 -4.52 -3.77
C ARG A 274 -16.73 -3.97 -4.99
N VAL A 275 -15.88 -3.00 -4.75
CA VAL A 275 -14.99 -2.40 -5.75
C VAL A 275 -13.58 -2.45 -5.18
#